data_AF-A0A399EY98-F1
#
_entry.id   AF-A0A399EY98-F1
#
_cell.length_a   1.000
_cell.length_b   1.000
_cell.length_c   1.000
_cell.angle_alpha   90.00
_cell.angle_beta   90.00
_cell.angle_gamma   90.00
#
_symmetry.space_group_name_H-M   'P 1'
#
loop_
_entity.id
_entity.type
_entity.pdbx_description
1 polymer ?
#
loop_
_entity_poly.entity_id
_entity_poly.type
_entity_poly.pdbx_seq_one_letter_code
_entity_poly.pdbx_strand_id
1 'polypeptide(L)'
;MRVAFVASEAFPFAKVGGLADVVGSLPQALKRRGLEPTIFLPWYWGIDGYYVGETWFNFAGGREKAGIGHAEHEGVRYVLVGLPEFAREKPYGYDDDFRRFLKFQMAVAEMLQGYDIVHAHDWQAALLPLLRNLGRFGGRTVYTIHNLAYQGVWGSHDFYAWSGLPGETYYGAGLEHNNAVNLMKCGIVNADRVTTVSPSYSQEIRSPEFGEGLDGVLRAHEWKLRGILNGLDTTYWNPCDDRYLPHHYDSNDLSGKWKVRTELLAEQGLEDRPTLGVVSRFAHQKGIDIILGALPGLMDMGVNLMVLGSGDPHLERSFTWAAQHHRGRVAYVQGFNEPLAHRIYAGCDGFLMPSRFEPCGLAQMIAMRYGTPPIARAVGGLKDTVQHWETGFLFEHADAGGVLYGASEFLKHPDRNAVARNGMLRDFSWDGPAQEYIELYNSM
;
A
#
# COMPACT_ATOMS: atom_id res chain seq x y z
N MET A 1 -7.21 -24.36 7.51
CA MET A 1 -6.99 -23.96 6.10
C MET A 1 -5.61 -23.35 6.00
N ARG A 2 -4.74 -23.91 5.16
CA ARG A 2 -3.37 -23.44 4.91
C ARG A 2 -3.39 -22.43 3.77
N VAL A 3 -2.89 -21.22 4.02
CA VAL A 3 -2.91 -20.10 3.06
C VAL A 3 -1.50 -19.63 2.76
N ALA A 4 -1.07 -19.72 1.51
CA ALA A 4 0.22 -19.18 1.06
C ALA A 4 0.03 -17.75 0.55
N PHE A 5 0.51 -16.76 1.30
CA PHE A 5 0.64 -15.39 0.83
C PHE A 5 1.93 -15.29 0.02
N VAL A 6 1.86 -14.84 -1.23
CA VAL A 6 3.07 -14.64 -2.05
C VAL A 6 3.13 -13.18 -2.49
N ALA A 7 4.18 -12.50 -2.04
CA ALA A 7 4.33 -11.07 -2.21
C ALA A 7 5.80 -10.68 -2.29
N SER A 8 6.08 -9.51 -2.86
CA SER A 8 7.42 -8.94 -2.91
C SER A 8 7.78 -8.11 -1.67
N GLU A 9 6.82 -7.74 -0.83
CA GLU A 9 7.07 -7.03 0.42
C GLU A 9 6.16 -7.54 1.54
N ALA A 10 6.64 -7.45 2.77
CA ALA A 10 5.87 -7.74 3.98
C ALA A 10 6.57 -7.07 5.17
N PHE A 11 5.85 -6.20 5.88
CA PHE A 11 6.35 -5.60 7.12
C PHE A 11 6.47 -6.70 8.21
N PRO A 12 7.54 -6.72 9.04
CA PRO A 12 8.62 -5.72 9.15
C PRO A 12 9.84 -5.96 8.25
N PHE A 13 9.88 -7.06 7.50
CA PHE A 13 11.09 -7.49 6.80
C PHE A 13 11.42 -6.70 5.52
N ALA A 14 10.40 -6.30 4.74
CA ALA A 14 10.58 -5.49 3.54
C ALA A 14 9.37 -4.57 3.36
N LYS A 15 9.61 -3.26 3.20
CA LYS A 15 8.55 -2.26 3.03
C LYS A 15 8.97 -1.13 2.10
N VAL A 16 8.17 -0.93 1.04
CA VAL A 16 8.25 0.17 0.09
C VAL A 16 6.90 0.89 0.00
N GLY A 17 5.80 0.15 0.07
CA GLY A 17 4.44 0.69 0.02
C GLY A 17 3.43 -0.05 0.90
N GLY A 18 2.15 0.26 0.72
CA GLY A 18 1.06 -0.30 1.51
C GLY A 18 0.84 -1.80 1.33
N LEU A 19 1.36 -2.41 0.26
CA LEU A 19 1.37 -3.87 0.08
C LEU A 19 2.06 -4.56 1.26
N ALA A 20 3.19 -4.00 1.72
CA ALA A 20 3.95 -4.54 2.84
C ALA A 20 3.12 -4.54 4.15
N ASP A 21 2.36 -3.48 4.38
CA ASP A 21 1.52 -3.35 5.56
C ASP A 21 0.40 -4.40 5.54
N VAL A 22 -0.27 -4.60 4.39
CA VAL A 22 -1.31 -5.63 4.24
C VAL A 22 -0.76 -7.03 4.44
N VAL A 23 0.31 -7.39 3.73
CA VAL A 23 0.90 -8.74 3.83
C VAL A 23 1.55 -8.97 5.19
N GLY A 24 2.00 -7.93 5.87
CA GLY A 24 2.55 -8.02 7.22
C GLY A 24 1.50 -8.28 8.30
N SER A 25 0.24 -7.83 8.11
CA SER A 25 -0.76 -7.77 9.19
C SER A 25 -2.02 -8.60 8.95
N LEU A 26 -2.53 -8.72 7.72
CA LEU A 26 -3.67 -9.58 7.40
C LEU A 26 -3.41 -11.06 7.76
N PRO A 27 -2.25 -11.66 7.43
CA PRO A 27 -1.93 -13.02 7.88
C PRO A 27 -2.03 -13.21 9.39
N GLN A 28 -1.60 -12.23 10.19
CA GLN A 28 -1.71 -12.32 11.65
C GLN A 28 -3.17 -12.34 12.09
N ALA A 29 -4.02 -11.49 11.49
CA ALA A 29 -5.45 -11.46 11.77
C ALA A 29 -6.19 -12.74 11.36
N LEU A 30 -5.79 -13.36 10.26
CA LEU A 30 -6.29 -14.67 9.83
C LEU A 30 -5.83 -15.79 10.75
N LYS A 31 -4.57 -15.75 11.23
CA LYS A 31 -4.06 -16.71 12.20
C LYS A 31 -4.85 -16.69 13.51
N ARG A 32 -5.19 -15.50 14.02
CA ARG A 32 -6.05 -15.35 15.21
C ARG A 32 -7.45 -15.97 15.03
N ARG A 33 -7.88 -16.18 13.79
CA ARG A 33 -9.16 -16.81 13.42
C ARG A 33 -9.03 -18.29 13.05
N GLY A 34 -7.89 -18.92 13.32
CA GLY A 34 -7.67 -20.35 13.16
C GLY A 34 -7.21 -20.79 11.77
N LEU A 35 -6.81 -19.86 10.90
CA LEU A 35 -6.14 -20.20 9.64
C LEU A 35 -4.63 -20.39 9.86
N GLU A 36 -3.97 -21.05 8.91
CA GLU A 36 -2.53 -21.32 8.95
C GLU A 36 -1.83 -20.59 7.79
N PRO A 37 -1.58 -19.28 7.91
CA PRO A 37 -0.93 -18.53 6.86
C PRO A 37 0.59 -18.70 6.88
N THR A 38 1.17 -18.80 5.69
CA THR A 38 2.62 -18.72 5.44
C THR A 38 2.86 -17.62 4.42
N ILE A 39 3.82 -16.74 4.67
CA ILE A 39 4.23 -15.69 3.74
C ILE A 39 5.48 -16.13 2.99
N PHE A 40 5.44 -16.16 1.66
CA PHE A 40 6.58 -16.32 0.79
C PHE A 40 7.08 -14.95 0.35
N LEU A 41 8.33 -14.64 0.68
CA LEU A 41 8.95 -13.35 0.46
C LEU A 41 10.33 -13.55 -0.17
N PRO A 42 10.80 -12.70 -1.11
CA PRO A 42 12.19 -12.72 -1.53
C PRO A 42 13.13 -12.50 -0.33
N TRP A 43 14.22 -13.25 -0.26
CA TRP A 43 15.22 -13.06 0.79
C TRP A 43 16.13 -11.89 0.43
N TYR A 44 15.65 -10.68 0.73
CA TYR A 44 16.43 -9.46 0.53
C TYR A 44 17.62 -9.38 1.48
N TRP A 45 18.62 -8.61 1.07
CA TRP A 45 19.76 -8.28 1.92
C TRP A 45 19.30 -7.66 3.26
N GLY A 46 19.88 -8.12 4.36
CA GLY A 46 19.59 -7.60 5.71
C GLY A 46 18.37 -8.20 6.39
N ILE A 47 17.62 -9.09 5.74
CA ILE A 47 16.56 -9.86 6.42
C ILE A 47 17.20 -11.00 7.21
N ASP A 48 17.07 -10.93 8.54
CA ASP A 48 17.45 -12.02 9.43
C ASP A 48 16.54 -13.23 9.23
N GLY A 49 17.15 -14.37 8.96
CA GLY A 49 16.47 -15.65 8.79
C GLY A 49 17.47 -16.79 8.86
N TYR A 50 16.98 -17.99 9.18
CA TYR A 50 17.83 -19.18 9.23
C TYR A 50 17.60 -20.03 8.00
N TYR A 51 18.70 -20.46 7.37
CA TYR A 51 18.67 -21.32 6.21
C TYR A 51 18.12 -22.70 6.56
N VAL A 52 17.22 -23.23 5.74
CA VAL A 52 16.57 -24.53 5.96
C VAL A 52 16.71 -25.50 4.80
N GLY A 53 17.20 -25.05 3.65
CA GLY A 53 17.38 -25.91 2.50
C GLY A 53 17.25 -25.18 1.19
N GLU A 54 16.87 -25.92 0.14
CA GLU A 54 16.95 -25.47 -1.24
C GLU A 54 15.76 -26.03 -2.01
N THR A 55 15.30 -25.27 -3.00
CA THR A 55 14.38 -25.77 -4.01
C THR A 55 14.97 -25.60 -5.40
N TRP A 56 14.61 -26.51 -6.30
CA TRP A 56 15.07 -26.50 -7.67
C TRP A 56 13.89 -26.25 -8.61
N PHE A 57 14.03 -25.29 -9.51
CA PHE A 57 12.99 -24.88 -10.45
C PHE A 57 13.54 -24.79 -11.87
N ASN A 58 12.66 -24.86 -12.86
CA ASN A 58 13.06 -24.73 -14.25
C ASN A 58 13.09 -23.26 -14.65
N PHE A 59 14.18 -22.84 -15.29
CA PHE A 59 14.33 -21.47 -15.80
C PHE A 59 15.34 -21.44 -16.95
N ALA A 60 15.03 -20.66 -17.99
CA ALA A 60 15.87 -20.46 -19.16
C ALA A 60 16.35 -21.77 -19.84
N GLY A 61 15.48 -22.79 -19.90
CA GLY A 61 15.80 -24.12 -20.45
C GLY A 61 16.67 -25.00 -19.54
N GLY A 62 17.03 -24.55 -18.34
CA GLY A 62 17.84 -25.28 -17.37
C GLY A 62 17.15 -25.46 -16.01
N ARG A 63 17.91 -26.01 -15.05
CA ARG A 63 17.53 -26.11 -13.64
C ARG A 63 18.31 -25.07 -12.83
N GLU A 64 17.59 -24.22 -12.12
CA GLU A 64 18.15 -23.26 -11.19
C GLU A 64 17.78 -23.62 -9.75
N LYS A 65 18.51 -23.05 -8.79
CA LYS A 65 18.37 -23.33 -7.37
C LYS A 65 18.09 -22.05 -6.59
N ALA A 66 17.10 -22.10 -5.71
CA ALA A 66 16.83 -21.05 -4.74
C ALA A 66 17.13 -21.58 -3.33
N GLY A 67 17.87 -20.80 -2.55
CA GLY A 67 18.05 -21.05 -1.12
C GLY A 67 16.78 -20.71 -0.37
N ILE A 68 16.42 -21.50 0.64
CA ILE A 68 15.21 -21.29 1.44
C ILE A 68 15.63 -20.96 2.87
N GLY A 69 15.20 -19.79 3.32
CA GLY A 69 15.31 -19.36 4.71
C GLY A 69 13.95 -19.35 5.38
N HIS A 70 13.94 -19.40 6.70
CA HIS A 70 12.75 -19.15 7.50
C HIS A 70 12.97 -17.98 8.46
N ALA A 71 11.89 -17.23 8.67
CA ALA A 71 11.73 -16.30 9.77
C ALA A 71 10.32 -16.46 10.36
N GLU A 72 10.12 -15.96 11.57
CA GLU A 72 8.81 -15.90 12.22
C GLU A 72 8.62 -14.51 12.80
N HIS A 73 7.43 -13.97 12.63
CA HIS A 73 7.05 -12.69 13.23
C HIS A 73 5.58 -12.75 13.64
N GLU A 74 5.26 -12.39 14.89
CA GLU A 74 3.91 -12.46 15.47
C GLU A 74 3.22 -13.83 15.23
N GLY A 75 4.02 -14.91 15.30
CA GLY A 75 3.59 -16.27 15.04
C GLY A 75 3.34 -16.62 13.58
N VAL A 76 3.43 -15.70 12.63
CA VAL A 76 3.29 -16.01 11.20
C VAL A 76 4.63 -16.47 10.65
N ARG A 77 4.64 -17.58 9.92
CA ARG A 77 5.84 -18.12 9.28
C ARG A 77 6.13 -17.39 7.97
N TYR A 78 7.39 -17.03 7.79
CA TYR A 78 7.93 -16.47 6.56
C TYR A 78 8.88 -17.50 5.92
N VAL A 79 8.65 -17.80 4.64
CA VAL A 79 9.54 -18.57 3.78
C VAL A 79 10.27 -17.57 2.89
N LEU A 80 11.55 -17.36 3.21
CA LEU A 80 12.44 -16.45 2.53
C LEU A 80 13.08 -17.16 1.33
N VAL A 81 12.83 -16.65 0.12
CA VAL A 81 13.31 -17.25 -1.13
C VAL A 81 14.56 -16.51 -1.59
N GLY A 82 15.72 -17.12 -1.31
CA GLY A 82 17.03 -16.62 -1.64
C GLY A 82 17.42 -16.91 -3.08
N LEU A 83 17.51 -15.85 -3.87
CA LEU A 83 18.17 -15.82 -5.18
C LEU A 83 19.27 -14.76 -5.14
N PRO A 84 20.43 -14.96 -5.79
CA PRO A 84 21.54 -13.99 -5.77
C PRO A 84 21.11 -12.57 -6.18
N GLU A 85 20.11 -12.45 -7.06
CA GLU A 85 19.58 -11.19 -7.57
C GLU A 85 18.89 -10.32 -6.50
N PHE A 86 18.48 -10.90 -5.36
CA PHE A 86 17.80 -10.18 -4.27
C PHE A 86 18.74 -9.66 -3.18
N ALA A 87 20.04 -10.00 -3.22
CA ALA A 87 21.04 -9.49 -2.28
C ALA A 87 21.46 -8.05 -2.63
N ARG A 88 20.51 -7.10 -2.53
CA ARG A 88 20.68 -5.68 -2.91
C ARG A 88 20.03 -4.75 -1.89
N GLU A 89 20.40 -3.47 -1.95
CA GLU A 89 19.93 -2.43 -1.04
C GLU A 89 18.42 -2.15 -1.14
N LYS A 90 17.84 -2.19 -2.35
CA LYS A 90 16.43 -1.85 -2.60
C LYS A 90 15.65 -3.05 -3.14
N PRO A 91 14.34 -3.17 -2.86
CA PRO A 91 13.51 -4.22 -3.44
C PRO A 91 13.22 -4.07 -4.94
N TYR A 92 13.23 -2.83 -5.48
CA TYR A 92 12.87 -2.48 -6.86
C TYR A 92 13.76 -1.40 -7.48
N GLY A 93 13.57 -1.17 -8.77
CA GLY A 93 14.17 -0.04 -9.51
C GLY A 93 15.43 -0.43 -10.28
N TYR A 94 15.59 -1.70 -10.62
CA TYR A 94 16.68 -2.21 -11.43
C TYR A 94 16.14 -2.74 -12.78
N ASP A 95 17.00 -2.78 -13.78
CA ASP A 95 16.62 -3.20 -15.14
C ASP A 95 16.19 -4.68 -15.21
N ASP A 96 16.59 -5.49 -14.23
CA ASP A 96 16.28 -6.92 -14.16
C ASP A 96 15.08 -7.24 -13.24
N ASP A 97 14.34 -6.24 -12.76
CA ASP A 97 13.17 -6.41 -11.88
C ASP A 97 12.24 -7.50 -12.42
N PHE A 98 11.84 -7.40 -13.69
CA PHE A 98 10.93 -8.36 -14.29
C PHE A 98 11.47 -9.80 -14.22
N ARG A 99 12.74 -10.00 -14.62
CA ARG A 99 13.38 -11.32 -14.67
C ARG A 99 13.51 -11.93 -13.28
N ARG A 100 13.91 -11.16 -12.27
CA ARG A 100 14.09 -11.71 -10.90
C ARG A 100 12.76 -12.05 -10.23
N PHE A 101 11.71 -11.25 -10.44
CA PHE A 101 10.38 -11.60 -9.90
C PHE A 101 9.75 -12.74 -10.68
N LEU A 102 10.06 -12.91 -11.97
CA LEU A 102 9.70 -14.12 -12.71
C LEU A 102 10.38 -15.36 -12.09
N LYS A 103 11.69 -15.31 -11.81
CA LYS A 103 12.39 -16.41 -11.10
C LYS A 103 11.77 -16.70 -9.74
N PHE A 104 11.48 -15.66 -8.96
CA PHE A 104 10.86 -15.79 -7.64
C PHE A 104 9.55 -16.59 -7.72
N GLN A 105 8.64 -16.22 -8.62
CA GLN A 105 7.36 -16.91 -8.80
C GLN A 105 7.53 -18.36 -9.24
N MET A 106 8.49 -18.63 -10.13
CA MET A 106 8.82 -19.98 -10.58
C MET A 106 9.39 -20.84 -9.45
N ALA A 107 10.27 -20.28 -8.60
CA ALA A 107 10.81 -20.98 -7.43
C ALA A 107 9.74 -21.23 -6.36
N VAL A 108 8.88 -20.24 -6.09
CA VAL A 108 7.79 -20.36 -5.12
C VAL A 108 6.80 -21.44 -5.54
N ALA A 109 6.46 -21.54 -6.82
CA ALA A 109 5.52 -22.53 -7.33
C ALA A 109 5.87 -23.98 -6.94
N GLU A 110 7.17 -24.31 -6.87
CA GLU A 110 7.65 -25.65 -6.46
C GLU A 110 7.40 -25.96 -4.97
N MET A 111 7.01 -24.97 -4.17
CA MET A 111 6.78 -25.07 -2.72
C MET A 111 5.31 -24.90 -2.31
N LEU A 112 4.40 -24.72 -3.29
CA LEU A 112 2.97 -24.44 -3.03
C LEU A 112 2.11 -25.71 -2.90
N GLN A 113 2.69 -26.90 -3.02
CA GLN A 113 1.97 -28.15 -2.80
C GLN A 113 1.48 -28.28 -1.35
N GLY A 114 0.21 -28.67 -1.18
CA GLY A 114 -0.44 -28.85 0.12
C GLY A 114 -0.97 -27.57 0.78
N TYR A 115 -0.96 -26.42 0.09
CA TYR A 115 -1.73 -25.24 0.49
C TYR A 115 -3.14 -25.30 -0.12
N ASP A 116 -4.14 -24.94 0.69
CA ASP A 116 -5.54 -24.88 0.25
C ASP A 116 -5.77 -23.65 -0.65
N ILE A 117 -5.20 -22.50 -0.22
CA ILE A 117 -5.28 -21.22 -0.91
C ILE A 117 -3.86 -20.70 -1.19
N VAL A 118 -3.65 -20.18 -2.39
CA VAL A 118 -2.49 -19.37 -2.79
C VAL A 118 -3.00 -17.96 -3.09
N HIS A 119 -2.61 -17.02 -2.23
CA HIS A 119 -2.98 -15.62 -2.30
C HIS A 119 -1.80 -14.82 -2.86
N ALA A 120 -1.87 -14.49 -4.15
CA ALA A 120 -0.86 -13.75 -4.87
C ALA A 120 -1.12 -12.23 -4.81
N HIS A 121 -0.08 -11.44 -4.58
CA HIS A 121 -0.17 -9.98 -4.47
C HIS A 121 0.67 -9.28 -5.55
N ASP A 122 0.03 -8.38 -6.31
CA ASP A 122 0.61 -7.59 -7.40
C ASP A 122 1.36 -8.40 -8.48
N TRP A 123 1.94 -7.71 -9.46
CA TRP A 123 2.55 -8.33 -10.64
C TRP A 123 3.70 -9.31 -10.31
N GLN A 124 4.35 -9.11 -9.15
CA GLN A 124 5.44 -9.93 -8.64
C GLN A 124 5.01 -11.33 -8.19
N ALA A 125 3.70 -11.61 -8.14
CA ALA A 125 3.13 -12.94 -7.89
C ALA A 125 2.04 -13.36 -8.92
N ALA A 126 1.80 -12.53 -9.93
CA ALA A 126 0.63 -12.65 -10.81
C ALA A 126 0.68 -13.82 -11.82
N LEU A 127 1.82 -14.49 -11.99
CA LEU A 127 1.93 -15.70 -12.80
C LEU A 127 1.43 -16.95 -12.08
N LEU A 128 1.40 -16.94 -10.75
CA LEU A 128 1.03 -18.13 -9.95
C LEU A 128 -0.36 -18.71 -10.32
N PRO A 129 -1.41 -17.91 -10.57
CA PRO A 129 -2.69 -18.44 -11.06
C PRO A 129 -2.58 -19.22 -12.37
N LEU A 130 -1.74 -18.76 -13.32
CA LEU A 130 -1.50 -19.51 -14.55
C LEU A 130 -0.71 -20.79 -14.28
N LEU A 131 0.34 -20.74 -13.43
CA LEU A 131 1.11 -21.94 -13.08
C LEU A 131 0.22 -23.01 -12.41
N ARG A 132 -0.75 -22.59 -11.59
CA ARG A 132 -1.78 -23.45 -11.03
C ARG A 132 -2.61 -24.13 -12.12
N ASN A 133 -3.10 -23.37 -13.11
CA ASN A 133 -3.90 -23.89 -14.21
C ASN A 133 -3.11 -24.84 -15.13
N LEU A 134 -1.78 -24.71 -15.14
CA LEU A 134 -0.85 -25.64 -15.79
C LEU A 134 -0.47 -26.85 -14.91
N GLY A 135 -1.12 -27.02 -13.75
CA GLY A 135 -0.97 -28.17 -12.88
C GLY A 135 0.27 -28.15 -11.97
N ARG A 136 0.95 -27.01 -11.81
CA ARG A 136 2.15 -26.91 -10.95
C ARG A 136 1.85 -27.10 -9.47
N PHE A 137 0.66 -26.70 -9.03
CA PHE A 137 0.14 -26.91 -7.68
C PHE A 137 -1.40 -26.95 -7.68
N GLY A 138 -2.01 -27.45 -6.61
CA GLY A 138 -3.45 -27.72 -6.54
C GLY A 138 -4.32 -26.63 -5.90
N GLY A 139 -3.76 -25.80 -5.02
CA GLY A 139 -4.50 -24.81 -4.23
C GLY A 139 -5.30 -23.81 -5.08
N ARG A 140 -6.43 -23.34 -4.55
CA ARG A 140 -7.23 -22.26 -5.17
C ARG A 140 -6.46 -20.95 -5.13
N THR A 141 -6.70 -20.08 -6.08
CA THR A 141 -5.91 -18.86 -6.27
C THR A 141 -6.74 -17.60 -6.06
N VAL A 142 -6.26 -16.74 -5.17
CA VAL A 142 -6.74 -15.37 -5.01
C VAL A 142 -5.66 -14.44 -5.51
N TYR A 143 -6.00 -13.49 -6.37
CA TYR A 143 -5.08 -12.48 -6.87
C TYR A 143 -5.49 -11.09 -6.41
N THR A 144 -4.67 -10.41 -5.60
CA THR A 144 -4.95 -9.04 -5.14
C THR A 144 -4.13 -8.02 -5.90
N ILE A 145 -4.85 -7.02 -6.43
CA ILE A 145 -4.28 -5.82 -7.03
C ILE A 145 -4.21 -4.74 -5.96
N HIS A 146 -3.00 -4.38 -5.52
CA HIS A 146 -2.76 -3.25 -4.61
C HIS A 146 -2.47 -1.96 -5.37
N ASN A 147 -1.84 -2.06 -6.54
CA ASN A 147 -1.57 -0.89 -7.38
C ASN A 147 -1.57 -1.24 -8.88
N LEU A 148 -2.63 -0.83 -9.58
CA LEU A 148 -2.82 -1.14 -11.00
C LEU A 148 -1.80 -0.45 -11.93
N ALA A 149 -1.10 0.58 -11.45
CA ALA A 149 -0.11 1.28 -12.27
C ALA A 149 1.16 0.45 -12.54
N TYR A 150 1.45 -0.57 -11.72
CA TYR A 150 2.63 -1.43 -11.87
C TYR A 150 2.21 -2.83 -12.32
N GLN A 151 2.27 -3.09 -13.63
CA GLN A 151 1.62 -4.26 -14.22
C GLN A 151 2.56 -5.42 -14.58
N GLY A 152 3.88 -5.22 -14.46
CA GLY A 152 4.88 -6.21 -14.88
C GLY A 152 4.79 -6.48 -16.38
N VAL A 153 5.20 -5.50 -17.19
CA VAL A 153 5.16 -5.58 -18.65
C VAL A 153 6.55 -5.90 -19.20
N TRP A 154 6.66 -6.87 -20.12
CA TRP A 154 7.95 -7.24 -20.75
C TRP A 154 7.79 -7.80 -22.16
N GLY A 155 8.90 -7.88 -22.89
CA GLY A 155 8.95 -8.51 -24.21
C GLY A 155 8.64 -10.01 -24.17
N SER A 156 7.80 -10.48 -25.10
CA SER A 156 7.37 -11.89 -25.14
C SER A 156 8.51 -12.87 -25.40
N HIS A 157 9.48 -12.52 -26.26
CA HIS A 157 10.61 -13.39 -26.60
C HIS A 157 11.39 -13.84 -25.36
N ASP A 158 11.87 -12.87 -24.57
CA ASP A 158 12.63 -13.14 -23.35
C ASP A 158 11.80 -13.88 -22.31
N PHE A 159 10.53 -13.46 -22.13
CA PHE A 159 9.63 -14.10 -21.17
C PHE A 159 9.47 -15.59 -21.44
N TYR A 160 9.24 -15.99 -22.69
CA TYR A 160 9.10 -17.41 -23.05
C TYR A 160 10.43 -18.16 -22.98
N ALA A 161 11.53 -17.53 -23.40
CA ALA A 161 12.86 -18.12 -23.27
C ALA A 161 13.17 -18.43 -21.79
N TRP A 162 12.80 -17.55 -20.87
CA TRP A 162 13.06 -17.70 -19.43
C TRP A 162 12.08 -18.62 -18.71
N SER A 163 10.78 -18.44 -18.91
CA SER A 163 9.75 -19.17 -18.18
C SER A 163 9.60 -20.62 -18.64
N GLY A 164 9.94 -20.90 -19.91
CA GLY A 164 9.70 -22.21 -20.53
C GLY A 164 8.21 -22.56 -20.63
N LEU A 165 7.33 -21.55 -20.58
CA LEU A 165 5.89 -21.75 -20.73
C LEU A 165 5.51 -22.09 -22.18
N PRO A 166 4.42 -22.83 -22.40
CA PRO A 166 3.93 -23.11 -23.75
C PRO A 166 3.47 -21.83 -24.46
N GLY A 167 3.80 -21.69 -25.74
CA GLY A 167 3.53 -20.47 -26.52
C GLY A 167 2.03 -20.14 -26.65
N GLU A 168 1.15 -21.14 -26.59
CA GLU A 168 -0.30 -20.97 -26.60
C GLU A 168 -0.83 -20.14 -25.42
N THR A 169 -0.07 -20.06 -24.32
CA THR A 169 -0.45 -19.25 -23.16
C THR A 169 -0.44 -17.75 -23.47
N TYR A 170 0.22 -17.31 -24.55
CA TYR A 170 0.32 -15.88 -24.90
C TYR A 170 -1.05 -15.24 -25.08
N TYR A 171 -1.89 -15.86 -25.90
CA TYR A 171 -3.27 -15.43 -26.09
C TYR A 171 -4.22 -16.21 -25.18
N GLY A 172 -4.03 -17.52 -25.03
CA GLY A 172 -4.97 -18.41 -24.32
C GLY A 172 -5.07 -18.13 -22.81
N ALA A 173 -3.98 -17.67 -22.19
CA ALA A 173 -3.95 -17.31 -20.77
C ALA A 173 -4.04 -15.79 -20.53
N GLY A 174 -4.28 -14.99 -21.58
CA GLY A 174 -4.39 -13.55 -21.46
C GLY A 174 -3.09 -12.84 -21.04
N LEU A 175 -1.92 -13.37 -21.42
CA LEU A 175 -0.62 -12.71 -21.19
C LEU A 175 -0.39 -11.54 -22.14
N GLU A 176 -0.83 -11.64 -23.40
CA GLU A 176 -0.65 -10.59 -24.41
C GLU A 176 -1.41 -9.32 -24.04
N HIS A 177 -0.75 -8.18 -24.06
CA HIS A 177 -1.38 -6.86 -24.01
C HIS A 177 -0.50 -5.85 -24.74
N ASN A 178 -1.03 -5.20 -25.77
CA ASN A 178 -0.30 -4.22 -26.58
C ASN A 178 1.04 -4.77 -27.14
N ASN A 179 1.03 -6.00 -27.66
CA ASN A 179 2.21 -6.72 -28.19
C ASN A 179 3.31 -7.02 -27.16
N ALA A 180 2.99 -6.98 -25.87
CA ALA A 180 3.89 -7.35 -24.78
C ALA A 180 3.22 -8.38 -23.86
N VAL A 181 4.01 -9.01 -23.00
CA VAL A 181 3.50 -9.79 -21.88
C VAL A 181 3.12 -8.82 -20.75
N ASN A 182 1.96 -9.03 -20.14
CA ASN A 182 1.48 -8.31 -18.97
C ASN A 182 1.09 -9.31 -17.87
N LEU A 183 1.87 -9.35 -16.80
CA LEU A 183 1.67 -10.32 -15.72
C LEU A 183 0.42 -10.02 -14.90
N MET A 184 0.09 -8.74 -14.66
CA MET A 184 -1.13 -8.38 -13.94
C MET A 184 -2.39 -8.80 -14.70
N LYS A 185 -2.42 -8.61 -16.04
CA LYS A 185 -3.49 -9.13 -16.90
C LYS A 185 -3.61 -10.66 -16.75
N CYS A 186 -2.49 -11.38 -16.80
CA CYS A 186 -2.46 -12.82 -16.59
C CYS A 186 -3.06 -13.24 -15.23
N GLY A 187 -2.68 -12.56 -14.15
CA GLY A 187 -3.23 -12.79 -12.81
C GLY A 187 -4.75 -12.61 -12.76
N ILE A 188 -5.26 -11.52 -13.34
CA ILE A 188 -6.70 -11.24 -13.43
C ILE A 188 -7.42 -12.34 -14.20
N VAL A 189 -6.90 -12.74 -15.36
CA VAL A 189 -7.55 -13.73 -16.23
C VAL A 189 -7.61 -15.11 -15.57
N ASN A 190 -6.53 -15.54 -14.90
CA ASN A 190 -6.37 -16.93 -14.48
C ASN A 190 -6.79 -17.25 -13.04
N ALA A 191 -6.89 -16.26 -12.14
CA ALA A 191 -7.23 -16.51 -10.73
C ALA A 191 -8.68 -16.97 -10.53
N ASP A 192 -8.93 -17.79 -9.50
CA ASP A 192 -10.29 -18.19 -9.10
C ASP A 192 -11.09 -16.99 -8.55
N ARG A 193 -10.40 -16.11 -7.81
CA ARG A 193 -10.92 -14.81 -7.33
C ARG A 193 -9.88 -13.72 -7.52
N VAL A 194 -10.36 -12.52 -7.81
CA VAL A 194 -9.55 -11.29 -7.87
C VAL A 194 -10.05 -10.36 -6.77
N THR A 195 -9.14 -9.77 -6.01
CA THR A 195 -9.50 -8.70 -5.08
C THR A 195 -8.73 -7.42 -5.36
N THR A 196 -9.26 -6.32 -4.87
CA THR A 196 -8.51 -5.09 -4.69
C THR A 196 -8.84 -4.48 -3.33
N VAL A 197 -8.13 -3.43 -2.96
CA VAL A 197 -8.00 -2.98 -1.56
C VAL A 197 -9.05 -1.96 -1.11
N SER A 198 -10.10 -1.75 -1.90
CA SER A 198 -11.30 -1.03 -1.46
C SER A 198 -12.51 -1.24 -2.40
N PRO A 199 -13.76 -1.15 -1.90
CA PRO A 199 -14.96 -1.22 -2.71
C PRO A 199 -15.02 -0.16 -3.82
N SER A 200 -14.81 1.13 -3.52
CA SER A 200 -14.87 2.19 -4.53
C SER A 200 -13.78 2.02 -5.57
N TYR A 201 -12.55 1.66 -5.18
CA TYR A 201 -11.48 1.43 -6.15
C TYR A 201 -11.79 0.26 -7.09
N SER A 202 -12.42 -0.80 -6.60
CA SER A 202 -12.87 -1.92 -7.46
C SER A 202 -13.86 -1.49 -8.55
N GLN A 203 -14.63 -0.43 -8.31
CA GLN A 203 -15.51 0.17 -9.29
C GLN A 203 -14.73 1.09 -10.24
N GLU A 204 -13.86 1.93 -9.69
CA GLU A 204 -13.08 2.93 -10.43
C GLU A 204 -12.15 2.28 -11.46
N ILE A 205 -11.40 1.23 -11.10
CA ILE A 205 -10.45 0.57 -12.03
C ILE A 205 -11.11 -0.08 -13.24
N ARG A 206 -12.44 -0.15 -13.27
CA ARG A 206 -13.21 -0.62 -14.42
C ARG A 206 -13.57 0.51 -15.38
N SER A 207 -13.20 1.74 -15.09
CA SER A 207 -13.30 2.88 -16.01
C SER A 207 -11.97 3.08 -16.75
N PRO A 208 -11.99 3.67 -17.96
CA PRO A 208 -10.76 4.00 -18.68
C PRO A 208 -9.84 4.97 -17.94
N GLU A 209 -10.39 5.81 -17.05
CA GLU A 209 -9.62 6.82 -16.31
C GLU A 209 -8.69 6.20 -15.27
N PHE A 210 -9.13 5.15 -14.58
CA PHE A 210 -8.36 4.51 -13.48
C PHE A 210 -7.88 3.10 -13.81
N GLY A 211 -8.34 2.52 -14.92
CA GLY A 211 -8.06 1.12 -15.25
C GLY A 211 -6.71 0.87 -15.90
N GLU A 212 -5.90 1.91 -16.16
CA GLU A 212 -4.51 1.78 -16.65
C GLU A 212 -4.40 0.84 -17.88
N GLY A 213 -5.39 0.90 -18.79
CA GLY A 213 -5.48 0.04 -19.99
C GLY A 213 -6.01 -1.39 -19.75
N LEU A 214 -6.24 -1.79 -18.50
CA LEU A 214 -6.82 -3.07 -18.10
C LEU A 214 -8.31 -3.00 -17.75
N ASP A 215 -8.94 -1.82 -17.89
CA ASP A 215 -10.36 -1.58 -17.58
C ASP A 215 -11.28 -2.59 -18.29
N GLY A 216 -11.02 -2.88 -19.57
CA GLY A 216 -11.79 -3.86 -20.34
C GLY A 216 -11.65 -5.29 -19.81
N VAL A 217 -10.44 -5.67 -19.38
CA VAL A 217 -10.16 -6.98 -18.78
C VAL A 217 -10.86 -7.09 -17.43
N LEU A 218 -10.79 -6.04 -16.61
CA LEU A 218 -11.44 -5.99 -15.29
C LEU A 218 -12.97 -6.07 -15.40
N ARG A 219 -13.58 -5.40 -16.41
CA ARG A 219 -15.02 -5.55 -16.70
C ARG A 219 -15.36 -6.98 -17.13
N ALA A 220 -14.58 -7.58 -18.01
CA ALA A 220 -14.81 -8.96 -18.47
C ALA A 220 -14.72 -10.01 -17.33
N HIS A 221 -13.99 -9.68 -16.26
CA HIS A 221 -13.80 -10.53 -15.08
C HIS A 221 -14.47 -9.97 -13.81
N GLU A 222 -15.46 -9.09 -13.95
CA GLU A 222 -16.11 -8.44 -12.80
C GLU A 222 -16.77 -9.45 -11.84
N TRP A 223 -17.27 -10.56 -12.37
CA TRP A 223 -17.96 -11.61 -11.62
C TRP A 223 -17.09 -12.29 -10.55
N LYS A 224 -15.75 -12.15 -10.65
CA LYS A 224 -14.80 -12.65 -9.67
C LYS A 224 -13.97 -11.55 -9.01
N LEU A 225 -14.26 -10.27 -9.28
CA LEU A 225 -13.58 -9.12 -8.69
C LEU A 225 -14.32 -8.62 -7.45
N ARG A 226 -13.63 -8.46 -6.32
CA ARG A 226 -14.18 -7.88 -5.08
C ARG A 226 -13.24 -6.84 -4.48
N GLY A 227 -13.76 -5.68 -4.12
CA GLY A 227 -13.05 -4.72 -3.27
C GLY A 227 -13.21 -5.09 -1.80
N ILE A 228 -12.10 -5.31 -1.09
CA ILE A 228 -12.08 -5.53 0.36
C ILE A 228 -11.15 -4.47 0.96
N LEU A 229 -11.69 -3.63 1.85
CA LEU A 229 -10.93 -2.55 2.45
C LEU A 229 -9.79 -3.09 3.31
N ASN A 230 -8.63 -2.42 3.32
CA ASN A 230 -7.55 -2.80 4.22
C ASN A 230 -7.88 -2.44 5.68
N GLY A 231 -7.35 -3.24 6.61
CA GLY A 231 -7.20 -2.83 8.00
C GLY A 231 -5.88 -2.11 8.25
N LEU A 232 -5.70 -1.69 9.50
CA LEU A 232 -4.51 -1.08 10.06
C LEU A 232 -3.96 -1.99 11.17
N ASP A 233 -2.64 -2.03 11.32
CA ASP A 233 -2.03 -2.54 12.55
C ASP A 233 -2.28 -1.54 13.69
N THR A 234 -3.35 -1.76 14.44
CA THR A 234 -3.78 -0.89 15.54
C THR A 234 -2.91 -1.01 16.79
N THR A 235 -2.04 -2.01 16.86
CA THR A 235 -1.04 -2.12 17.93
C THR A 235 0.15 -1.23 17.63
N TYR A 236 0.62 -1.26 16.38
CA TYR A 236 1.69 -0.39 15.90
C TYR A 236 1.27 1.09 15.85
N TRP A 237 0.07 1.36 15.34
CA TRP A 237 -0.50 2.70 15.21
C TRP A 237 -1.45 3.00 16.38
N ASN A 238 -0.89 3.23 17.55
CA ASN A 238 -1.65 3.42 18.78
C ASN A 238 -1.21 4.66 19.57
N PRO A 239 -1.94 5.80 19.55
CA PRO A 239 -1.53 7.00 20.27
C PRO A 239 -1.45 6.83 21.80
N CYS A 240 -2.01 5.74 22.34
CA CYS A 240 -1.96 5.40 23.76
C CYS A 240 -0.63 4.75 24.20
N ASP A 241 0.14 4.17 23.26
CA ASP A 241 1.36 3.41 23.56
C ASP A 241 2.43 3.57 22.46
N ASP A 242 2.31 4.63 21.66
CA ASP A 242 3.24 4.88 20.57
C ASP A 242 4.59 5.36 21.11
N ARG A 243 5.62 4.54 20.92
CA ARG A 243 7.00 4.80 21.35
C ARG A 243 7.62 6.08 20.77
N TYR A 244 7.08 6.59 19.67
CA TYR A 244 7.57 7.79 19.00
C TYR A 244 6.85 9.06 19.47
N LEU A 245 5.81 8.94 20.29
CA LEU A 245 5.11 10.07 20.86
C LEU A 245 5.68 10.45 22.24
N PRO A 246 6.04 11.72 22.45
CA PRO A 246 6.50 12.19 23.76
C PRO A 246 5.37 12.23 24.80
N HIS A 247 4.12 12.33 24.35
CA HIS A 247 2.92 12.28 25.20
C HIS A 247 1.86 11.42 24.56
N HIS A 248 1.34 10.46 25.32
CA HIS A 248 0.26 9.58 24.89
C HIS A 248 -1.12 10.20 25.14
N TYR A 249 -2.10 9.75 24.37
CA TYR A 249 -3.48 10.21 24.46
C TYR A 249 -4.45 9.20 23.86
N ASP A 250 -5.75 9.42 24.08
CA ASP A 250 -6.82 8.63 23.51
C ASP A 250 -7.99 9.53 23.06
N SER A 251 -9.08 8.91 22.59
CA SER A 251 -10.27 9.63 22.12
C SER A 251 -11.03 10.37 23.23
N ASN A 252 -10.86 9.99 24.50
CA ASN A 252 -11.51 10.63 25.65
C ASN A 252 -10.73 11.85 26.11
N ASP A 253 -9.39 11.80 26.07
CA ASP A 253 -8.51 12.91 26.44
C ASP A 253 -7.47 13.22 25.36
N LEU A 254 -7.69 14.33 24.63
CA LEU A 254 -6.76 14.85 23.63
C LEU A 254 -5.65 15.72 24.20
N SER A 255 -5.51 15.84 25.52
CA SER A 255 -4.49 16.71 26.16
C SER A 255 -3.07 16.36 25.70
N GLY A 256 -2.75 15.07 25.54
CA GLY A 256 -1.47 14.61 24.99
C GLY A 256 -1.25 15.06 23.55
N LYS A 257 -2.29 15.02 22.70
CA LYS A 257 -2.23 15.51 21.31
C LYS A 257 -1.77 16.96 21.25
N TRP A 258 -2.29 17.83 22.11
CA TRP A 258 -1.93 19.26 22.14
C TRP A 258 -0.48 19.51 22.59
N LYS A 259 0.04 18.67 23.50
CA LYS A 259 1.46 18.71 23.88
C LYS A 259 2.36 18.29 22.72
N VAL A 260 2.01 17.19 22.03
CA VAL A 260 2.73 16.74 20.83
C VAL A 260 2.69 17.81 19.74
N ARG A 261 1.55 18.47 19.50
CA ARG A 261 1.44 19.61 18.58
C ARG A 261 2.40 20.72 18.95
N THR A 262 2.40 21.15 20.21
CA THR A 262 3.24 22.26 20.68
C THR A 262 4.72 21.97 20.46
N GLU A 263 5.16 20.76 20.82
CA GLU A 263 6.54 20.32 20.62
C GLU A 263 6.92 20.21 19.14
N LEU A 264 6.03 19.66 18.30
CA LEU A 264 6.24 19.58 16.85
C LEU A 264 6.38 20.97 16.22
N LEU A 265 5.52 21.93 16.58
CA LEU A 265 5.61 23.30 16.06
C LEU A 265 6.93 23.97 16.49
N ALA A 266 7.32 23.80 17.75
CA ALA A 266 8.58 24.36 18.25
C ALA A 266 9.81 23.76 17.55
N GLU A 267 9.86 22.43 17.40
CA GLU A 267 10.95 21.72 16.72
C GLU A 267 11.10 22.13 15.25
N GLN A 268 9.98 22.29 14.55
CA GLN A 268 9.94 22.63 13.13
C GLN A 268 9.97 24.15 12.88
N GLY A 269 10.02 24.97 13.94
CA GLY A 269 10.03 26.43 13.85
C GLY A 269 8.77 27.01 13.23
N LEU A 270 7.60 26.39 13.47
CA LEU A 270 6.30 26.82 12.98
C LEU A 270 5.57 27.71 14.01
N GLU A 271 4.78 28.66 13.52
CA GLU A 271 3.92 29.52 14.33
C GLU A 271 2.75 28.74 14.96
N ASP A 272 2.16 29.25 16.05
CA ASP A 272 0.97 28.64 16.65
C ASP A 272 -0.30 28.92 15.81
N ARG A 273 -0.49 28.11 14.76
CA ARG A 273 -1.60 28.18 13.79
C ARG A 273 -2.11 26.78 13.46
N PRO A 274 -3.33 26.65 12.90
CA PRO A 274 -3.78 25.38 12.35
C PRO A 274 -2.75 24.82 11.36
N THR A 275 -2.28 23.59 11.59
CA THR A 275 -1.20 22.98 10.82
C THR A 275 -1.70 21.79 10.03
N LEU A 276 -1.49 21.84 8.71
CA LEU A 276 -1.80 20.75 7.79
C LEU A 276 -0.56 19.87 7.60
N GLY A 277 -0.65 18.61 7.96
CA GLY A 277 0.41 17.61 7.81
C GLY A 277 0.32 16.87 6.48
N VAL A 278 1.48 16.54 5.92
CA VAL A 278 1.63 15.70 4.72
C VAL A 278 2.76 14.71 4.97
N VAL A 279 2.45 13.42 4.88
CA VAL A 279 3.47 12.34 4.86
C VAL A 279 3.24 11.52 3.60
N SER A 280 4.13 11.66 2.60
CA SER A 280 3.91 11.00 1.32
C SER A 280 5.19 10.86 0.50
N ARG A 281 5.21 9.85 -0.38
CA ARG A 281 6.12 9.83 -1.53
C ARG A 281 5.72 10.92 -2.53
N PHE A 282 6.70 11.54 -3.17
CA PHE A 282 6.50 12.56 -4.19
C PHE A 282 6.36 11.91 -5.56
N ALA A 283 5.23 11.24 -5.75
CA ALA A 283 4.83 10.62 -7.01
C ALA A 283 3.62 11.34 -7.59
N HIS A 284 3.48 11.36 -8.93
CA HIS A 284 2.33 11.98 -9.61
C HIS A 284 0.98 11.49 -9.07
N GLN A 285 0.89 10.19 -8.73
CA GLN A 285 -0.27 9.61 -8.04
C GLN A 285 -0.72 10.45 -6.84
N LYS A 286 0.22 10.88 -5.99
CA LYS A 286 -0.08 11.44 -4.67
C LYS A 286 -0.49 12.91 -4.71
N GLY A 287 -0.50 13.54 -5.89
CA GLY A 287 -1.00 14.90 -6.06
C GLY A 287 -0.16 15.96 -5.32
N ILE A 288 1.10 15.66 -5.01
CA ILE A 288 1.94 16.53 -4.18
C ILE A 288 2.23 17.87 -4.86
N ASP A 289 2.31 17.88 -6.19
CA ASP A 289 2.38 19.08 -7.02
C ASP A 289 1.13 19.98 -6.87
N ILE A 290 -0.04 19.40 -6.60
CA ILE A 290 -1.29 20.15 -6.39
C ILE A 290 -1.19 20.97 -5.09
N ILE A 291 -0.53 20.45 -4.06
CA ILE A 291 -0.29 21.17 -2.80
C ILE A 291 0.56 22.41 -3.04
N LEU A 292 1.62 22.30 -3.86
CA LEU A 292 2.45 23.45 -4.24
C LEU A 292 1.64 24.49 -5.01
N GLY A 293 0.76 24.06 -5.92
CA GLY A 293 -0.17 24.96 -6.63
C GLY A 293 -1.15 25.67 -5.69
N ALA A 294 -1.58 25.00 -4.61
CA ALA A 294 -2.48 25.57 -3.61
C ALA A 294 -1.76 26.41 -2.54
N LEU A 295 -0.43 26.36 -2.47
CA LEU A 295 0.35 26.93 -1.38
C LEU A 295 0.06 28.42 -1.13
N PRO A 296 0.00 29.32 -2.14
CA PRO A 296 -0.32 30.72 -1.89
C PRO A 296 -1.67 30.91 -1.18
N GLY A 297 -2.71 30.21 -1.64
CA GLY A 297 -4.04 30.28 -1.02
C GLY A 297 -4.07 29.68 0.40
N LEU A 298 -3.30 28.62 0.67
CA LEU A 298 -3.16 28.07 2.02
C LEU A 298 -2.48 29.09 2.95
N MET A 299 -1.46 29.81 2.47
CA MET A 299 -0.79 30.85 3.26
C MET A 299 -1.75 32.01 3.59
N ASP A 300 -2.56 32.44 2.62
CA ASP A 300 -3.60 33.47 2.79
C ASP A 300 -4.69 33.05 3.79
N MET A 301 -5.05 31.75 3.83
CA MET A 301 -5.97 31.19 4.82
C MET A 301 -5.41 31.13 6.24
N GLY A 302 -4.12 31.45 6.43
CA GLY A 302 -3.54 31.53 7.77
C GLY A 302 -3.12 30.18 8.37
N VAL A 303 -2.96 29.13 7.56
CA VAL A 303 -2.51 27.79 8.04
C VAL A 303 -1.00 27.59 7.91
N ASN A 304 -0.46 26.64 8.67
CA ASN A 304 0.88 26.09 8.44
C ASN A 304 0.81 24.84 7.56
N LEU A 305 1.92 24.51 6.92
CA LEU A 305 2.12 23.27 6.17
C LEU A 305 3.37 22.54 6.67
N MET A 306 3.21 21.30 7.13
CA MET A 306 4.30 20.41 7.56
C MET A 306 4.41 19.23 6.60
N VAL A 307 5.51 19.15 5.85
CA VAL A 307 5.71 18.13 4.81
C VAL A 307 6.87 17.22 5.16
N LEU A 308 6.63 15.92 5.14
CA LEU A 308 7.65 14.87 5.18
C LEU A 308 7.51 13.98 3.93
N GLY A 309 8.57 13.87 3.15
CA GLY A 309 8.52 13.05 1.94
C GLY A 309 9.74 13.19 1.04
N SER A 310 9.78 12.36 0.00
CA SER A 310 10.79 12.37 -1.05
C SER A 310 10.29 11.67 -2.32
N GLY A 311 10.98 11.88 -3.44
CA GLY A 311 10.65 11.25 -4.72
C GLY A 311 11.09 12.13 -5.89
N ASP A 312 10.14 12.81 -6.53
CA ASP A 312 10.41 13.72 -7.64
C ASP A 312 11.35 14.87 -7.24
N PRO A 313 12.56 14.97 -7.84
CA PRO A 313 13.54 15.99 -7.45
C PRO A 313 13.09 17.44 -7.69
N HIS A 314 12.18 17.68 -8.64
CA HIS A 314 11.63 19.02 -8.84
C HIS A 314 10.72 19.40 -7.66
N LEU A 315 9.83 18.49 -7.23
CA LEU A 315 8.98 18.71 -6.06
C LEU A 315 9.81 18.91 -4.78
N GLU A 316 10.87 18.12 -4.57
CA GLU A 316 11.78 18.27 -3.43
C GLU A 316 12.43 19.66 -3.39
N ARG A 317 12.91 20.16 -4.54
CA ARG A 317 13.45 21.53 -4.64
C ARG A 317 12.39 22.59 -4.38
N SER A 318 11.18 22.41 -4.90
CA SER A 318 10.07 23.35 -4.69
C SER A 318 9.66 23.45 -3.22
N PHE A 319 9.55 22.34 -2.49
CA PHE A 319 9.25 22.38 -1.05
C PHE A 319 10.41 22.94 -0.23
N THR A 320 11.65 22.66 -0.62
CA THR A 320 12.83 23.28 0.00
C THR A 320 12.77 24.81 -0.15
N TRP A 321 12.48 25.29 -1.35
CA TRP A 321 12.30 26.71 -1.63
C TRP A 321 11.13 27.29 -0.82
N ALA A 322 9.98 26.62 -0.79
CA ALA A 322 8.80 27.06 -0.06
C ALA A 322 9.07 27.21 1.45
N ALA A 323 9.73 26.22 2.07
CA ALA A 323 10.11 26.28 3.48
C ALA A 323 11.09 27.44 3.78
N GLN A 324 11.98 27.77 2.85
CA GLN A 324 12.91 28.90 3.00
C GLN A 324 12.22 30.27 2.88
N HIS A 325 11.18 30.39 2.05
CA HIS A 325 10.49 31.66 1.77
C HIS A 325 9.30 31.92 2.68
N HIS A 326 8.70 30.87 3.24
CA HIS A 326 7.58 30.94 4.19
C HIS A 326 8.01 30.47 5.58
N ARG A 327 9.11 31.02 6.10
CA ARG A 327 9.61 30.70 7.45
C ARG A 327 8.53 30.95 8.51
N GLY A 328 8.38 30.03 9.45
CA GLY A 328 7.30 30.08 10.45
C GLY A 328 5.99 29.44 9.98
N ARG A 329 5.82 29.20 8.66
CA ARG A 329 4.54 28.75 8.08
C ARG A 329 4.66 27.47 7.25
N VAL A 330 5.82 27.20 6.67
CA VAL A 330 6.08 25.95 5.92
C VAL A 330 7.33 25.29 6.47
N ALA A 331 7.22 24.01 6.81
CA ALA A 331 8.34 23.15 7.17
C ALA A 331 8.37 21.93 6.24
N TYR A 332 9.57 21.57 5.80
CA TYR A 332 9.79 20.43 4.92
C TYR A 332 11.00 19.62 5.38
N VAL A 333 10.78 18.32 5.56
CA VAL A 333 11.82 17.33 5.83
C VAL A 333 11.87 16.36 4.66
N GLN A 334 13.01 16.35 3.96
CA GLN A 334 13.23 15.43 2.86
C GLN A 334 13.53 14.02 3.36
N GLY A 335 12.92 13.02 2.72
CA GLY A 335 13.23 11.62 2.92
C GLY A 335 12.18 10.89 3.76
N PHE A 336 12.61 9.76 4.34
CA PHE A 336 11.81 8.95 5.24
C PHE A 336 12.30 9.13 6.67
N ASN A 337 11.40 9.52 7.58
CA ASN A 337 11.68 9.66 9.00
C ASN A 337 10.47 9.15 9.78
N GLU A 338 10.53 7.90 10.22
CA GLU A 338 9.41 7.25 10.89
C GLU A 338 9.01 7.93 12.21
N PRO A 339 9.94 8.23 13.15
CA PRO A 339 9.58 8.98 14.36
C PRO A 339 8.87 10.31 14.07
N LEU A 340 9.33 11.05 13.05
CA LEU A 340 8.68 12.30 12.65
C LEU A 340 7.31 12.05 12.00
N ALA A 341 7.14 10.99 11.20
CA ALA A 341 5.85 10.67 10.60
C ALA A 341 4.76 10.44 11.66
N HIS A 342 5.05 9.65 12.70
CA HIS A 342 4.14 9.42 13.84
C HIS A 342 3.78 10.74 14.54
N ARG A 343 4.78 11.60 14.77
CA ARG A 343 4.56 12.93 15.38
C ARG A 343 3.78 13.88 14.46
N ILE A 344 3.90 13.78 13.13
CA ILE A 344 3.07 14.54 12.19
C ILE A 344 1.61 14.06 12.28
N TYR A 345 1.37 12.75 12.25
CA TYR A 345 0.02 12.19 12.42
C TYR A 345 -0.58 12.58 13.77
N ALA A 346 0.20 12.64 14.84
CA ALA A 346 -0.28 13.05 16.16
C ALA A 346 -0.44 14.57 16.31
N GLY A 347 0.52 15.36 15.85
CA GLY A 347 0.66 16.77 16.20
C GLY A 347 -0.01 17.73 15.23
N CYS A 348 -0.33 17.31 14.01
CA CYS A 348 -1.04 18.19 13.06
C CYS A 348 -2.54 18.30 13.38
N ASP A 349 -3.13 19.40 12.91
CA ASP A 349 -4.56 19.70 13.10
C ASP A 349 -5.43 19.11 11.98
N GLY A 350 -4.86 18.92 10.79
CA GLY A 350 -5.48 18.23 9.66
C GLY A 350 -4.43 17.54 8.79
N PHE A 351 -4.80 16.53 8.00
CA PHE A 351 -3.88 15.74 7.18
C PHE A 351 -4.25 15.81 5.69
N LEU A 352 -3.41 16.43 4.87
CA LEU A 352 -3.76 16.76 3.48
C LEU A 352 -3.40 15.63 2.51
N MET A 353 -4.37 15.16 1.72
CA MET A 353 -4.25 14.01 0.82
C MET A 353 -4.90 14.27 -0.56
N PRO A 354 -4.24 15.00 -1.47
CA PRO A 354 -4.80 15.34 -2.79
C PRO A 354 -4.56 14.26 -3.85
N SER A 355 -4.52 12.98 -3.46
CA SER A 355 -4.19 11.88 -4.37
C SER A 355 -5.05 11.89 -5.63
N ARG A 356 -4.42 11.81 -6.80
CA ARG A 356 -5.10 11.60 -8.09
C ARG A 356 -5.75 10.23 -8.17
N PHE A 357 -5.15 9.22 -7.55
CA PHE A 357 -5.81 7.94 -7.31
C PHE A 357 -5.26 7.32 -6.03
N GLU A 358 -6.10 6.61 -5.30
CA GLU A 358 -5.72 6.01 -4.02
C GLU A 358 -6.44 4.67 -3.83
N PRO A 359 -5.79 3.53 -4.13
CA PRO A 359 -6.44 2.22 -4.11
C PRO A 359 -7.14 1.91 -2.78
N CYS A 360 -6.45 2.18 -1.67
CA CYS A 360 -7.01 2.15 -0.32
C CYS A 360 -6.64 3.42 0.44
N GLY A 361 -5.34 3.71 0.49
CA GLY A 361 -4.77 4.71 1.39
C GLY A 361 -4.72 4.15 2.82
N LEU A 362 -3.55 4.18 3.45
CA LEU A 362 -3.41 3.89 4.88
C LEU A 362 -3.30 5.17 5.71
N ALA A 363 -2.77 6.23 5.10
CA ALA A 363 -2.44 7.47 5.78
C ALA A 363 -3.66 8.18 6.39
N GLN A 364 -4.84 8.10 5.75
CA GLN A 364 -6.07 8.65 6.31
C GLN A 364 -6.57 7.85 7.53
N MET A 365 -6.40 6.52 7.51
CA MET A 365 -6.77 5.67 8.65
C MET A 365 -5.83 5.94 9.83
N ILE A 366 -4.53 6.06 9.56
CA ILE A 366 -3.53 6.46 10.56
C ILE A 366 -3.85 7.86 11.11
N ALA A 367 -4.09 8.84 10.23
CA ALA A 367 -4.42 10.20 10.64
C ALA A 367 -5.67 10.25 11.53
N MET A 368 -6.76 9.59 11.12
CA MET A 368 -7.98 9.49 11.93
C MET A 368 -7.72 8.80 13.27
N ARG A 369 -6.94 7.70 13.28
CA ARG A 369 -6.56 6.98 14.50
C ARG A 369 -5.80 7.86 15.50
N TYR A 370 -5.04 8.83 15.00
CA TYR A 370 -4.26 9.81 15.77
C TYR A 370 -5.03 11.14 16.00
N GLY A 371 -6.34 11.16 15.72
CA GLY A 371 -7.18 12.34 15.92
C GLY A 371 -6.80 13.51 15.02
N THR A 372 -6.29 13.24 13.82
CA THR A 372 -5.98 14.25 12.79
C THR A 372 -6.94 14.04 11.61
N PRO A 373 -7.98 14.88 11.47
CA PRO A 373 -8.93 14.78 10.38
C PRO A 373 -8.25 14.86 9.00
N PRO A 374 -8.45 13.87 8.11
CA PRO A 374 -7.95 13.93 6.75
C PRO A 374 -8.73 14.98 5.95
N ILE A 375 -8.01 15.76 5.15
CA ILE A 375 -8.52 16.65 4.11
C ILE A 375 -8.12 16.00 2.78
N ALA A 376 -9.02 15.23 2.19
CA ALA A 376 -8.68 14.22 1.19
C ALA A 376 -9.50 14.36 -0.08
N ARG A 377 -8.94 13.95 -1.22
CA ARG A 377 -9.72 13.81 -2.45
C ARG A 377 -10.68 12.61 -2.33
N ALA A 378 -11.90 12.74 -2.82
CA ALA A 378 -12.92 11.69 -2.86
C ALA A 378 -12.64 10.65 -3.96
N VAL A 379 -11.57 9.86 -3.78
CA VAL A 379 -11.16 8.81 -4.73
C VAL A 379 -10.80 7.51 -4.01
N GLY A 380 -11.13 6.39 -4.63
CA GLY A 380 -10.78 5.04 -4.19
C GLY A 380 -11.09 4.83 -2.71
N GLY A 381 -10.13 4.28 -1.96
CA GLY A 381 -10.35 3.98 -0.56
C GLY A 381 -10.46 5.21 0.35
N LEU A 382 -10.07 6.41 -0.09
CA LEU A 382 -10.31 7.64 0.68
C LEU A 382 -11.81 7.92 0.79
N LYS A 383 -12.55 7.66 -0.29
CA LYS A 383 -14.01 7.78 -0.33
C LYS A 383 -14.70 6.74 0.56
N ASP A 384 -14.12 5.56 0.68
CA ASP A 384 -14.67 4.47 1.50
C ASP A 384 -14.40 4.63 3.00
N THR A 385 -13.35 5.38 3.37
CA THR A 385 -12.88 5.50 4.76
C THR A 385 -13.22 6.83 5.44
N VAL A 386 -13.24 7.93 4.68
CA VAL A 386 -13.46 9.27 5.22
C VAL A 386 -14.92 9.66 5.02
N GLN A 387 -15.61 10.00 6.11
CA GLN A 387 -16.97 10.52 6.07
C GLN A 387 -16.90 12.04 6.17
N HIS A 388 -17.31 12.73 5.10
CA HIS A 388 -17.24 14.18 4.98
C HIS A 388 -17.99 14.86 6.15
N TRP A 389 -17.34 15.84 6.79
CA TRP A 389 -17.73 16.53 8.02
C TRP A 389 -17.82 15.68 9.30
N GLU A 390 -17.84 14.35 9.22
CA GLU A 390 -17.92 13.49 10.40
C GLU A 390 -16.56 13.04 10.90
N THR A 391 -15.70 12.54 9.99
CA THR A 391 -14.34 12.07 10.33
C THR A 391 -13.25 12.78 9.55
N GLY A 392 -13.59 13.56 8.53
CA GLY A 392 -12.66 14.35 7.73
C GLY A 392 -13.38 15.22 6.70
N PHE A 393 -12.62 15.78 5.75
CA PHE A 393 -13.10 16.74 4.76
C PHE A 393 -12.72 16.28 3.36
N LEU A 394 -13.70 15.75 2.64
CA LEU A 394 -13.55 15.35 1.25
C LEU A 394 -13.71 16.51 0.24
N PHE A 395 -12.94 16.47 -0.84
CA PHE A 395 -13.09 17.33 -2.02
C PHE A 395 -12.96 16.51 -3.32
N GLU A 396 -13.54 16.98 -4.42
CA GLU A 396 -13.64 16.18 -5.65
C GLU A 396 -12.46 16.39 -6.62
N HIS A 397 -12.11 17.65 -6.86
CA HIS A 397 -11.18 18.03 -7.92
C HIS A 397 -9.70 17.85 -7.52
N ALA A 398 -8.93 17.21 -8.39
CA ALA A 398 -7.48 17.02 -8.23
C ALA A 398 -6.70 18.27 -8.69
N ASP A 399 -7.03 19.43 -8.13
CA ASP A 399 -6.39 20.71 -8.43
C ASP A 399 -6.29 21.61 -7.17
N ALA A 400 -5.64 22.77 -7.34
CA ALA A 400 -5.42 23.70 -6.24
C ALA A 400 -6.74 24.21 -5.64
N GLY A 401 -7.78 24.38 -6.47
CA GLY A 401 -9.10 24.81 -6.03
C GLY A 401 -9.76 23.78 -5.12
N GLY A 402 -9.65 22.49 -5.45
CA GLY A 402 -10.12 21.38 -4.61
C GLY A 402 -9.45 21.35 -3.24
N VAL A 403 -8.12 21.50 -3.20
CA VAL A 403 -7.36 21.58 -1.93
C VAL A 403 -7.80 22.77 -1.09
N LEU A 404 -7.93 23.95 -1.70
CA LEU A 404 -8.35 25.16 -1.00
C LEU A 404 -9.80 25.05 -0.49
N TYR A 405 -10.69 24.41 -1.25
CA TYR A 405 -12.04 24.10 -0.79
C TYR A 405 -12.01 23.20 0.45
N GLY A 406 -11.31 22.07 0.39
CA GLY A 406 -11.20 21.15 1.53
C GLY A 406 -10.58 21.80 2.78
N ALA A 407 -9.53 22.62 2.59
CA ALA A 407 -8.93 23.38 3.68
C ALA A 407 -9.89 24.45 4.26
N SER A 408 -10.68 25.09 3.41
CA SER A 408 -11.69 26.06 3.86
C SER A 408 -12.78 25.40 4.69
N GLU A 409 -13.30 24.25 4.24
CA GLU A 409 -14.29 23.47 4.98
C GLU A 409 -13.74 23.03 6.35
N PHE A 410 -12.50 22.54 6.38
CA PHE A 410 -11.81 22.20 7.61
C PHE A 410 -11.74 23.39 8.57
N LEU A 411 -11.29 24.57 8.11
CA LEU A 411 -11.12 25.75 8.96
C LEU A 411 -12.44 26.35 9.47
N LYS A 412 -13.51 26.25 8.67
CA LYS A 412 -14.84 26.78 9.03
C LYS A 412 -15.62 25.85 9.95
N HIS A 413 -15.22 24.58 10.06
CA HIS A 413 -15.96 23.62 10.87
C HIS A 413 -15.95 24.03 12.35
N PRO A 414 -17.13 24.18 13.00
CA PRO A 414 -17.22 24.77 14.33
C PRO A 414 -16.60 23.91 15.43
N ASP A 415 -16.59 22.59 15.25
CA ASP A 415 -16.01 21.65 16.22
C ASP A 415 -15.10 20.62 15.53
N ARG A 416 -13.86 21.01 15.25
CA ARG A 416 -12.85 20.11 14.67
C ARG A 416 -12.41 19.00 15.64
N ASN A 417 -12.57 19.22 16.95
CA ASN A 417 -12.21 18.24 17.96
C ASN A 417 -13.21 17.07 17.97
N ALA A 418 -14.50 17.35 17.72
CA ALA A 418 -15.48 16.30 17.49
C ALA A 418 -15.12 15.45 16.26
N VAL A 419 -14.75 16.08 15.14
CA VAL A 419 -14.31 15.36 13.92
C VAL A 419 -13.10 14.46 14.20
N ALA A 420 -12.11 14.99 14.91
CA ALA A 420 -10.93 14.24 15.35
C ALA A 420 -11.31 13.02 16.20
N ARG A 421 -12.16 13.19 17.23
CA ARG A 421 -12.60 12.09 18.09
C ARG A 421 -13.40 11.05 17.33
N ASN A 422 -14.31 11.46 16.45
CA ASN A 422 -15.08 10.55 15.61
C ASN A 422 -14.15 9.69 14.74
N GLY A 423 -13.10 10.27 14.18
CA GLY A 423 -12.05 9.55 13.47
C GLY A 423 -11.35 8.50 14.35
N MET A 424 -11.00 8.85 15.59
CA MET A 424 -10.33 7.94 16.53
C MET A 424 -11.22 6.77 16.99
N LEU A 425 -12.54 6.97 17.00
CA LEU A 425 -13.54 5.97 17.39
C LEU A 425 -13.87 4.97 16.27
N ARG A 426 -13.41 5.21 15.03
CA ARG A 426 -13.58 4.25 13.94
C ARG A 426 -12.74 3.01 14.18
N ASP A 427 -13.34 1.86 13.91
CA ASP A 427 -12.62 0.60 13.88
C ASP A 427 -11.91 0.45 12.53
N PHE A 428 -10.59 0.64 12.55
CA PHE A 428 -9.71 0.35 11.42
C PHE A 428 -8.91 -0.93 11.63
N SER A 429 -9.28 -1.79 12.58
CA SER A 429 -8.59 -3.06 12.80
C SER A 429 -8.75 -4.01 11.60
N TRP A 430 -7.90 -5.03 11.54
CA TRP A 430 -8.05 -6.10 10.56
C TRP A 430 -9.22 -7.04 10.82
N ASP A 431 -10.01 -6.84 11.88
CA ASP A 431 -11.00 -7.81 12.28
C ASP A 431 -12.17 -7.95 11.29
N GLY A 432 -12.68 -6.82 10.79
CA GLY A 432 -13.68 -6.80 9.72
C GLY A 432 -13.12 -7.34 8.39
N PRO A 433 -12.06 -6.74 7.82
CA PRO A 433 -11.48 -7.19 6.56
C PRO A 433 -11.05 -8.67 6.55
N ALA A 434 -10.45 -9.18 7.63
CA ALA A 434 -10.05 -10.58 7.71
C ALA A 434 -11.24 -11.53 7.62
N GLN A 435 -12.40 -11.15 8.18
CA GLN A 435 -13.63 -11.92 8.07
C GLN A 435 -14.12 -11.98 6.61
N GLU A 436 -14.07 -10.86 5.88
CA GLU A 436 -14.42 -10.84 4.45
C GLU A 436 -13.50 -11.72 3.60
N TYR A 437 -12.20 -11.75 3.91
CA TYR A 437 -11.26 -12.65 3.25
C TYR A 437 -11.56 -14.12 3.56
N ILE A 438 -11.92 -14.48 4.80
CA ILE A 438 -12.30 -15.84 5.17
C ILE A 438 -13.56 -16.28 4.41
N GLU A 439 -14.57 -15.42 4.32
CA GLU A 439 -15.78 -15.68 3.53
C GLU A 439 -15.46 -15.89 2.05
N LEU A 440 -14.55 -15.07 1.50
CA LEU A 440 -14.06 -15.25 0.14
C LEU A 440 -13.38 -16.62 -0.05
N TYR A 441 -12.47 -16.99 0.86
CA TYR A 441 -11.77 -18.28 0.78
C TYR A 441 -12.71 -19.47 0.86
N ASN A 442 -13.72 -19.41 1.74
CA ASN A 442 -14.71 -20.48 1.90
C ASN A 442 -15.68 -20.59 0.71
N SER A 443 -15.75 -19.57 -0.16
CA SER A 443 -16.66 -19.55 -1.33
C SER A 443 -16.10 -20.23 -2.59
N MET A 444 -14.88 -20.77 -2.55
CA MET A 444 -14.14 -21.28 -3.73
C MET A 444 -14.00 -22.81 -3.79
#